data_AF-A0A9D6MMV3-F1
#
_entry.id   AF-A0A9D6MMV3-F1
#
_cell.length_a   1.000
_cell.length_b   1.000
_cell.length_c   1.000
_cell.angle_alpha   90.00
_cell.angle_beta   90.00
_cell.angle_gamma   90.00
#
_symmetry.space_group_name_H-M   'P 1'
#
loop_
_entity.id
_entity.type
_entity.pdbx_description
1 polymer ?
#
loop_
_entity_poly.entity_id
_entity_poly.type
_entity_poly.pdbx_seq_one_letter_code
_entity_poly.pdbx_strand_id
1 'polypeptide(L)'
;MRKREKLTPEERFALALALVKREQSLGEICLYYQVSHTTAYKLRNAFLDGARKALATIGRSADVREDAGAPRDGGIASGPGGKHAIG
;
A
#
# COMPACT_ATOMS: atom_id res chain seq x y z
N MET A 1 13.31 -22.13 -33.71
CA MET A 1 12.90 -21.14 -32.68
C MET A 1 12.08 -21.87 -31.62
N ARG A 2 12.59 -22.06 -30.39
CA ARG A 2 11.80 -22.70 -29.33
C ARG A 2 10.63 -21.77 -28.96
N LYS A 3 9.40 -22.29 -28.98
CA LYS A 3 8.22 -21.55 -28.50
C LYS A 3 8.50 -21.18 -27.05
N ARG A 4 8.63 -19.88 -26.76
CA ARG A 4 8.67 -19.40 -25.38
C ARG A 4 7.33 -19.78 -24.76
N GLU A 5 7.35 -20.76 -23.88
CA GLU A 5 6.20 -21.09 -23.06
C GLU A 5 5.87 -19.84 -22.23
N LYS A 6 4.61 -19.44 -22.23
CA LYS A 6 4.19 -18.25 -21.48
C LYS A 6 4.33 -18.59 -20.00
N LEU A 7 4.94 -17.70 -19.21
CA LEU A 7 5.01 -17.90 -17.76
C LEU A 7 3.60 -18.14 -17.20
N THR A 8 3.50 -19.15 -16.34
CA THR A 8 2.27 -19.43 -15.61
C THR A 8 1.97 -18.30 -14.61
N PRO A 9 0.73 -18.16 -14.13
CA PRO A 9 0.41 -17.26 -13.03
C PRO A 9 1.33 -17.42 -11.82
N GLU A 10 1.63 -18.65 -11.45
CA GLU A 10 2.45 -19.02 -10.30
C GLU A 10 3.91 -18.57 -10.51
N GLU A 11 4.47 -18.79 -11.69
CA GLU A 11 5.83 -18.36 -12.02
C GLU A 11 5.95 -16.84 -12.04
N ARG A 12 4.94 -16.13 -12.56
CA ARG A 12 4.93 -14.66 -12.53
C ARG A 12 4.92 -14.12 -11.10
N PHE A 13 4.19 -14.78 -10.21
CA PHE A 13 4.14 -14.43 -8.80
C PHE A 13 5.47 -14.72 -8.09
N ALA A 14 6.04 -15.92 -8.27
CA ALA A 14 7.34 -16.29 -7.71
C ALA A 14 8.45 -15.35 -8.18
N LEU A 15 8.46 -15.00 -9.47
CA LEU A 15 9.38 -14.02 -10.05
C LEU A 15 9.23 -12.65 -9.39
N ALA A 16 7.99 -12.14 -9.26
CA ALA A 16 7.75 -10.85 -8.65
C ALA A 16 8.22 -10.82 -7.19
N LEU A 17 7.99 -11.89 -6.42
CA LEU A 17 8.48 -12.02 -5.05
C LEU A 17 10.01 -12.02 -4.98
N ALA A 18 10.70 -12.76 -5.84
CA ALA A 18 12.16 -12.79 -5.88
C ALA A 18 12.74 -11.37 -6.11
N LEU A 19 12.13 -10.60 -7.02
CA LEU A 19 12.52 -9.21 -7.29
C LEU A 19 12.27 -8.26 -6.11
N VAL A 20 11.22 -8.50 -5.32
CA VAL A 20 10.90 -7.68 -4.14
C VAL A 20 11.81 -8.03 -2.97
N LYS A 21 12.09 -9.32 -2.75
CA LYS A 21 12.97 -9.80 -1.67
C LYS A 21 14.44 -9.44 -1.88
N ARG A 22 14.88 -9.26 -3.14
CA ARG A 22 16.26 -8.93 -3.51
C ARG A 22 17.31 -9.96 -3.03
N GLU A 23 16.89 -11.21 -2.86
CA GLU A 23 17.78 -12.32 -2.49
C GLU A 23 18.71 -12.74 -3.64
N GLN A 24 18.27 -12.54 -4.89
CA GLN A 24 19.01 -12.83 -6.11
C GLN A 24 19.15 -11.56 -6.95
N SER A 25 20.20 -11.48 -7.77
CA SER A 25 20.36 -10.37 -8.69
C SER A 25 19.30 -10.39 -9.80
N LEU A 26 18.98 -9.22 -10.35
CA LEU A 26 18.03 -9.11 -11.47
C LEU A 26 18.44 -9.99 -12.66
N GLY A 27 19.73 -10.07 -12.96
CA GLY A 27 20.26 -10.86 -14.06
C GLY A 27 20.01 -12.36 -13.87
N GLU A 28 20.28 -12.88 -12.67
CA GLU A 28 20.04 -14.29 -12.34
C GLU A 28 18.55 -14.65 -12.44
N ILE A 29 17.67 -13.78 -11.92
CA ILE A 29 16.22 -13.97 -12.01
C ILE A 29 15.76 -13.95 -13.48
N CYS A 30 16.25 -13.01 -14.29
CA CYS A 30 15.89 -12.94 -15.71
C CYS A 30 16.35 -14.17 -16.48
N LEU A 31 17.54 -14.69 -16.18
CA LEU A 31 18.07 -15.91 -16.79
C LEU A 31 17.25 -17.15 -16.40
N TYR A 32 16.93 -17.30 -15.11
CA TYR A 32 16.17 -18.45 -14.60
C TYR A 32 14.78 -18.54 -15.23
N TYR A 33 14.03 -17.43 -15.22
CA TYR A 33 12.67 -17.38 -15.77
C TYR A 33 12.64 -17.09 -17.28
N GLN A 34 13.80 -16.96 -17.94
CA GLN A 34 13.95 -16.66 -19.35
C GLN A 34 13.17 -15.41 -19.82
N VAL A 35 13.13 -14.38 -18.97
CA VAL A 35 12.47 -13.11 -19.27
C VAL A 35 13.48 -12.01 -19.56
N SER A 36 13.05 -10.98 -20.30
CA SER A 36 13.83 -9.76 -20.41
C SER A 36 13.71 -8.92 -19.13
N HIS A 37 14.68 -8.02 -18.91
CA HIS A 37 14.64 -7.05 -17.81
C HIS A 37 13.34 -6.22 -17.84
N THR A 38 12.90 -5.79 -19.02
CA THR A 38 11.65 -5.05 -19.20
C THR A 38 10.43 -5.84 -18.72
N THR A 39 10.36 -7.15 -19.03
CA THR A 39 9.28 -8.02 -18.57
C THR A 39 9.34 -8.21 -17.06
N ALA A 40 10.53 -8.41 -16.49
CA ALA A 40 10.72 -8.50 -15.05
C ALA A 40 10.22 -7.25 -14.31
N TYR A 41 10.55 -6.04 -14.82
CA TYR A 41 10.05 -4.79 -14.26
C TYR A 41 8.52 -4.64 -14.37
N LYS A 42 7.94 -5.02 -15.52
CA LYS A 42 6.48 -4.99 -15.70
C LYS A 42 5.77 -5.89 -14.69
N LEU A 43 6.28 -7.11 -14.47
CA LEU A 43 5.72 -8.06 -13.51
C LEU A 43 5.85 -7.53 -12.08
N ARG A 44 7.02 -6.99 -11.70
CA ARG A 44 7.22 -6.36 -10.39
C ARG A 44 6.23 -5.23 -10.14
N ASN A 45 6.07 -4.33 -11.11
CA ASN A 45 5.19 -3.18 -10.95
C ASN A 45 3.73 -3.60 -10.85
N ALA A 46 3.27 -4.52 -11.70
CA ALA A 46 1.91 -5.07 -11.63
C ALA A 46 1.62 -5.73 -10.28
N PHE A 47 2.59 -6.48 -9.74
CA PHE A 47 2.50 -7.06 -8.40
C PHE A 47 2.37 -5.99 -7.31
N LEU A 48 3.23 -4.97 -7.34
CA LEU A 48 3.20 -3.87 -6.36
C LEU A 48 1.91 -3.04 -6.45
N ASP A 49 1.40 -2.80 -7.65
CA ASP A 49 0.11 -2.12 -7.87
C ASP A 49 -1.05 -2.92 -7.29
N GLY A 50 -1.06 -4.24 -7.52
CA GLY A 50 -2.04 -5.15 -6.93
C GLY A 50 -1.99 -5.15 -5.39
N ALA A 51 -0.78 -5.26 -4.83
CA ALA A 51 -0.56 -5.23 -3.39
C ALA A 51 -1.03 -3.90 -2.76
N ARG A 52 -0.71 -2.75 -3.37
CA ARG A 52 -1.20 -1.44 -2.92
C ARG A 52 -2.73 -1.36 -2.91
N LYS A 53 -3.38 -1.83 -3.97
CA LYS A 53 -4.85 -1.85 -4.06
C LYS A 53 -5.47 -2.74 -2.99
N ALA A 54 -4.92 -3.94 -2.77
CA ALA A 54 -5.38 -4.85 -1.73
C ALA A 54 -5.26 -4.23 -0.32
N LEU A 55 -4.10 -3.63 -0.03
CA LEU A 55 -3.86 -2.96 1.25
C LEU A 55 -4.75 -1.73 1.45
N ALA A 56 -5.04 -0.95 0.41
CA ALA A 56 -5.95 0.20 0.48
C ALA A 56 -7.41 -0.21 0.75
N THR A 57 -7.81 -1.44 0.40
CA THR A 57 -9.13 -1.99 0.74
C THR A 57 -9.18 -2.43 2.20
N ILE A 58 -8.08 -2.99 2.73
CA ILE A 58 -7.97 -3.41 4.12
C ILE A 58 -7.87 -2.19 5.05
N GLY A 59 -7.09 -1.16 4.68
CA GLY A 59 -6.97 0.10 5.42
C GLY A 59 -8.33 0.75 5.66
N ARG A 60 -9.18 0.82 4.62
CA ARG A 60 -10.56 1.34 4.73
C ARG A 60 -11.46 0.60 5.70
N SER A 61 -11.16 -0.66 6.02
CA SER A 61 -11.90 -1.40 7.06
C SER A 61 -11.36 -1.15 8.47
N ALA A 62 -10.11 -0.69 8.60
CA ALA A 62 -9.49 -0.30 9.86
C ALA A 62 -9.80 1.16 10.24
N ASP A 63 -10.17 2.00 9.27
CA ASP A 63 -10.53 3.41 9.48
C ASP A 63 -11.97 3.59 10.03
N VAL A 64 -12.79 2.53 10.08
CA VAL A 64 -14.10 2.53 10.76
C VAL A 64 -13.92 2.04 12.20
N ARG A 65 -13.20 2.81 13.00
CA ARG A 65 -13.29 2.71 14.45
C ARG A 65 -13.30 4.11 15.06
N GLU A 66 -14.46 4.42 15.64
CA GLU A 66 -14.72 5.48 16.62
C GLU A 66 -14.94 6.92 16.10
N ASP A 67 -16.08 7.13 15.43
CA ASP A 67 -16.91 8.31 15.71
C ASP A 67 -18.29 7.80 16.17
N ALA A 68 -18.33 7.27 17.39
CA ALA A 68 -19.56 6.84 18.04
C ALA A 68 -19.66 7.52 19.41
N GLY A 69 -20.15 8.75 19.39
CA GLY A 69 -20.96 9.34 20.46
C GLY A 69 -20.24 9.74 21.76
N ALA A 70 -20.08 11.05 21.94
CA ALA A 70 -20.26 11.66 23.26
C ALA A 70 -21.15 12.91 23.11
N PRO A 71 -22.33 12.96 23.74
CA PRO A 71 -23.15 14.15 23.77
C PRO A 71 -22.44 15.19 24.65
N ARG A 72 -22.19 16.38 24.10
CA ARG A 72 -21.67 17.51 24.85
C ARG A 72 -22.83 18.21 25.53
N ASP A 73 -23.22 17.73 26.71
CA ASP A 73 -24.14 18.47 27.57
C ASP A 73 -23.68 18.46 29.03
N GLY A 74 -23.68 19.66 29.63
CA GLY A 74 -23.27 19.96 31.02
C GLY A 74 -21.76 20.24 31.17
N GLY A 75 -21.26 21.45 31.40
CA GLY A 75 -21.82 22.64 32.01
C GLY A 75 -21.02 22.96 33.28
N ILE A 76 -20.13 23.96 33.23
CA ILE A 76 -19.79 24.76 34.42
C ILE A 76 -19.55 26.20 33.98
N ALA A 77 -20.39 27.09 34.50
CA ALA A 77 -20.32 28.53 34.36
C ALA A 77 -19.04 29.10 34.99
N SER A 78 -18.46 30.11 34.36
CA SER A 78 -17.64 31.13 35.04
C SER A 78 -17.81 32.45 34.31
N GLY A 79 -18.62 33.34 34.89
CA GLY A 79 -18.69 34.76 34.54
C GLY A 79 -17.54 35.56 35.18
N PRO A 80 -17.64 36.90 35.23
CA PRO A 80 -17.29 37.80 34.13
C PRO A 80 -15.97 38.54 34.41
N GLY A 81 -15.05 38.52 33.43
CA GLY A 81 -13.83 39.33 33.45
C GLY A 81 -14.11 40.75 33.01
N GLY A 82 -14.17 41.68 33.97
CA GLY A 82 -14.55 43.06 33.74
C GLY A 82 -13.50 43.96 33.08
N LYS A 83 -14.04 45.11 32.64
CA LYS A 83 -13.52 46.50 32.52
C LYS A 83 -12.49 46.87 31.44
N HIS A 84 -13.01 47.56 30.42
CA HIS A 84 -12.54 48.80 29.78
C HIS A 84 -11.08 49.24 29.97
N ALA A 85 -10.40 49.50 28.85
CA ALA A 85 -9.49 50.65 28.70
C ALA A 85 -9.39 51.05 27.22
N ILE A 86 -9.95 52.24 26.96
CA ILE A 86 -9.76 53.13 25.81
C ILE A 86 -8.30 53.58 25.70
N GLY A 87 -7.81 53.68 24.47
CA GLY A 87 -6.56 54.34 24.09
C GLY A 87 -6.70 54.86 22.66
#